data_AF-A0A812NUM6-F1
#
_entry.id   AF-A0A812NUM6-F1
#
_cell.length_a   1.000
_cell.length_b   1.000
_cell.length_c   1.000
_cell.angle_alpha   90.00
_cell.angle_beta   90.00
_cell.angle_gamma   90.00
#
_symmetry.space_group_name_H-M   'P 1'
#
loop_
_entity.id
_entity.type
_entity.pdbx_description
1 polymer ?
#
loop_
_entity_poly.entity_id
_entity_poly.type
_entity_poly.pdbx_seq_one_letter_code
_entity_poly.pdbx_strand_id
1 'polypeptide(L)'
;MMAPLIMKARAFSSAGRAQQRGKSSGSSEIVVRLHKLKRPANSQIVKQLVGPHLPEWRKTPKLLRRVLQELRVLHREDVVGAMFAAFKDGKIKLGLPDYTTAISTCAKTKQWPMALHLFHGMPKARVTPNTISYGATISSFDSGVHWHLALHLFAAMLNADLAANVIMFNAAISTCGKSGQWKPAVLLLSDMQKAKLEPDVISYSAAISSCEKGQQWQLALHLFHRMLSTKVDPDVISYSSAISSCQKGQQWPLAWRLFHSMRKAKVRPNVISYSATISSCEKGGQWQLALHLFNDMPKSHLTPDVIVYNATISACEKGGPWQLAVHLLDRLPQAQLTADCISYNATISSCEKGSQWQVAAQLFQEMPFAKLAHDRISYNAVISSCGKGQQWQLALRLLGGMDEAKVNPDVISYTASISGCQKAEQWKMALLLFNAMHEDRVAQHAASYNAVLEGACNSAQGYDRYLRTGKL
;
A
#
# COMPACT_ATOMS: atom_id res chain seq x y z
N MET A 1 -4.02 37.82 44.97
CA MET A 1 -3.84 36.89 46.12
C MET A 1 -4.73 35.64 45.99
N MET A 2 -4.54 34.78 44.97
CA MET A 2 -5.30 33.52 44.83
C MET A 2 -4.45 32.35 44.29
N ALA A 3 -3.12 32.47 44.29
CA ALA A 3 -2.19 31.41 43.89
C ALA A 3 -1.78 30.43 45.01
N PRO A 4 -1.74 30.79 46.33
CA PRO A 4 -1.24 29.86 47.34
C PRO A 4 -2.23 28.79 47.81
N LEU A 5 -3.54 28.97 47.59
CA LEU A 5 -4.58 28.07 48.14
C LEU A 5 -4.84 26.83 47.26
N ILE A 6 -4.61 26.91 45.94
CA ILE A 6 -4.78 25.75 45.03
C ILE A 6 -3.62 24.73 45.19
N MET A 7 -2.42 25.18 45.60
CA MET A 7 -1.30 24.27 45.86
C MET A 7 -1.48 23.44 47.14
N LYS A 8 -2.06 24.00 48.20
CA LYS A 8 -2.32 23.26 49.46
C LYS A 8 -3.44 22.22 49.31
N ALA A 9 -4.46 22.47 48.48
CA ALA A 9 -5.52 21.49 48.19
C ALA A 9 -5.02 20.30 47.33
N ARG A 10 -4.09 20.53 46.39
CA ARG A 10 -3.45 19.45 45.62
C ARG A 10 -2.52 18.58 46.49
N ALA A 11 -1.82 19.17 47.46
CA ALA A 11 -0.94 18.45 48.38
C ALA A 11 -1.69 17.53 49.37
N PHE A 12 -2.88 17.93 49.85
CA PHE A 12 -3.67 17.07 50.74
C PHE A 12 -4.39 15.93 50.01
N SER A 13 -4.80 16.12 48.74
CA SER A 13 -5.37 15.01 47.95
C SER A 13 -4.33 13.97 47.51
N SER A 14 -3.06 14.39 47.35
CA SER A 14 -1.95 13.48 47.02
C SER A 14 -1.41 12.76 48.25
N ALA A 15 -1.41 13.41 49.43
CA ALA A 15 -1.01 12.78 50.70
C ALA A 15 -2.03 11.73 51.19
N GLY A 16 -3.34 12.00 51.05
CA GLY A 16 -4.39 11.04 51.42
C GLY A 16 -4.44 9.79 50.52
N ARG A 17 -3.97 9.88 49.26
CA ARG A 17 -3.82 8.72 48.36
C ARG A 17 -2.49 7.98 48.53
N ALA A 18 -1.53 8.56 49.24
CA ALA A 18 -0.23 7.93 49.51
C ALA A 18 -0.30 6.93 50.69
N GLN A 19 -1.21 7.14 51.66
CA GLN A 19 -1.30 6.28 52.85
C GLN A 19 -2.10 4.98 52.64
N GLN A 20 -2.78 4.80 51.50
CA GLN A 20 -3.27 3.48 51.04
C GLN A 20 -2.34 2.77 50.04
N ARG A 21 -1.20 3.38 49.67
CA ARG A 21 -0.21 2.82 48.73
C ARG A 21 0.94 2.03 49.39
N GLY A 22 0.81 1.68 50.66
CA GLY A 22 1.83 0.90 51.40
C GLY A 22 2.02 -0.55 50.94
N LYS A 23 1.24 -1.05 49.96
CA LYS A 23 1.37 -2.42 49.42
C LYS A 23 1.62 -2.48 47.89
N SER A 24 1.90 -1.35 47.22
CA SER A 24 1.99 -1.28 45.74
C SER A 24 3.38 -0.96 45.15
N SER A 25 4.43 -0.82 45.97
CA SER A 25 5.74 -0.34 45.50
C SER A 25 6.50 -1.35 44.60
N GLY A 26 6.40 -2.65 44.86
CA GLY A 26 7.19 -3.66 44.14
C GLY A 26 6.88 -3.79 42.64
N SER A 27 5.61 -3.64 42.25
CA SER A 27 5.19 -3.83 40.84
C SER A 27 5.71 -2.76 39.87
N SER A 28 5.76 -1.49 40.31
CA SER A 28 6.19 -0.37 39.46
C SER A 28 7.71 -0.35 39.28
N GLU A 29 8.47 -0.81 40.28
CA GLU A 29 9.94 -0.77 40.23
C GLU A 29 10.52 -1.82 39.27
N ILE A 30 9.92 -3.02 39.23
CA ILE A 30 10.29 -4.09 38.29
C ILE A 30 10.02 -3.64 36.86
N VAL A 31 8.85 -3.04 36.59
CA VAL A 31 8.49 -2.57 35.24
C VAL A 31 9.48 -1.52 34.75
N VAL A 32 9.90 -0.59 35.62
CA VAL A 32 10.92 0.42 35.28
C VAL A 32 12.28 -0.22 35.01
N ARG A 33 12.70 -1.22 35.79
CA ARG A 33 13.96 -1.94 35.56
C ARG A 33 13.93 -2.77 34.27
N LEU A 34 12.81 -3.45 34.00
CA LEU A 34 12.60 -4.20 32.76
C LEU A 34 12.58 -3.28 31.52
N HIS A 35 12.02 -2.08 31.65
CA HIS A 35 12.05 -1.06 30.60
C HIS A 35 13.47 -0.51 30.32
N LYS A 36 14.38 -0.53 31.30
CA LYS A 36 15.76 -0.03 31.11
C LYS A 36 16.70 -1.02 30.41
N LEU A 37 16.28 -2.26 30.16
CA LEU A 37 17.11 -3.24 29.44
C LEU A 37 17.31 -2.84 27.97
N LYS A 38 18.53 -3.06 27.45
CA LYS A 38 18.86 -2.91 26.02
C LYS A 38 18.02 -3.88 25.18
N ARG A 39 17.60 -3.43 23.98
CA ARG A 39 16.86 -4.24 23.01
C ARG A 39 17.84 -5.03 22.13
N PRO A 40 17.64 -6.35 21.90
CA PRO A 40 16.66 -7.22 22.55
C PRO A 40 17.08 -7.60 23.98
N ALA A 41 16.10 -7.71 24.89
CA ALA A 41 16.35 -8.07 26.28
C ALA A 41 16.94 -9.49 26.39
N ASN A 42 18.09 -9.60 27.06
CA ASN A 42 18.71 -10.89 27.32
C ASN A 42 17.82 -11.74 28.26
N SER A 43 17.45 -12.94 27.80
CA SER A 43 16.64 -13.91 28.53
C SER A 43 17.20 -14.23 29.92
N GLN A 44 18.53 -14.30 30.09
CA GLN A 44 19.16 -14.55 31.41
C GLN A 44 19.02 -13.36 32.36
N ILE A 45 19.17 -12.12 31.87
CA ILE A 45 19.02 -10.91 32.70
C ILE A 45 17.56 -10.75 33.12
N VAL A 46 16.61 -11.01 32.22
CA VAL A 46 15.19 -11.01 32.56
C VAL A 46 14.88 -12.10 33.60
N LYS A 47 15.45 -13.31 33.47
CA LYS A 47 15.32 -14.37 34.49
C LYS A 47 15.85 -13.95 35.86
N GLN A 48 17.00 -13.30 35.92
CA GLN A 48 17.60 -12.82 37.18
C GLN A 48 16.76 -11.70 37.83
N LEU A 49 16.20 -10.79 37.04
CA LEU A 49 15.36 -9.70 37.54
C LEU A 49 13.96 -10.19 37.98
N VAL A 50 13.44 -11.21 37.31
CA VAL A 50 12.10 -11.75 37.56
C VAL A 50 12.12 -12.79 38.70
N GLY A 51 13.21 -13.55 38.82
CA GLY A 51 13.44 -14.61 39.80
C GLY A 51 12.98 -14.29 41.23
N PRO A 52 13.40 -13.17 41.82
CA PRO A 52 13.04 -12.80 43.20
C PRO A 52 11.55 -12.53 43.42
N HIS A 53 10.83 -12.11 42.37
CA HIS A 53 9.42 -11.73 42.43
C HIS A 53 8.46 -12.88 42.07
N LEU A 54 9.00 -14.01 41.58
CA LEU A 54 8.25 -15.24 41.28
C LEU A 54 7.37 -15.75 42.43
N PRO A 55 7.84 -15.79 43.71
CA PRO A 55 7.02 -16.29 44.82
C PRO A 55 5.87 -15.35 45.18
N GLU A 56 6.05 -14.05 44.98
CA GLU A 56 5.07 -13.00 45.29
C GLU A 56 3.95 -12.96 44.24
N TRP A 57 4.31 -13.16 42.97
CA TRP A 57 3.35 -13.31 41.87
C TRP A 57 2.56 -14.62 41.95
N ARG A 58 3.17 -15.69 42.49
CA ARG A 58 2.46 -16.94 42.80
C ARG A 58 1.37 -16.74 43.85
N LYS A 59 1.60 -15.88 44.85
CA LYS A 59 0.61 -15.56 45.90
C LYS A 59 -0.45 -14.55 45.43
N THR A 60 -0.11 -13.69 44.46
CA THR A 60 -0.97 -12.57 44.03
C THR A 60 -1.03 -12.44 42.50
N PRO A 61 -1.92 -13.19 41.81
CA PRO A 61 -2.04 -13.18 40.35
C PRO A 61 -2.47 -11.82 39.75
N LYS A 62 -2.96 -10.90 40.59
CA LYS A 62 -3.31 -9.53 40.18
C LYS A 62 -2.06 -8.68 39.88
N LEU A 63 -0.94 -8.94 40.58
CA LEU A 63 0.31 -8.20 40.38
C LEU A 63 0.98 -8.57 39.05
N LEU A 64 1.01 -9.86 38.71
CA LEU A 64 1.50 -10.33 37.41
C LEU A 64 0.70 -9.72 36.26
N ARG A 65 -0.63 -9.70 36.36
CA ARG A 65 -1.51 -9.06 35.37
C ARG A 65 -1.22 -7.57 35.20
N ARG A 66 -1.02 -6.85 36.30
CA ARG A 66 -0.66 -5.43 36.25
C ARG A 66 0.68 -5.19 35.58
N VAL A 67 1.69 -6.01 35.90
CA VAL A 67 3.01 -5.95 35.25
C VAL A 67 2.91 -6.26 33.76
N LEU A 68 2.18 -7.30 33.35
CA LEU A 68 1.95 -7.62 31.94
C LEU A 68 1.16 -6.52 31.21
N GLN A 69 0.20 -5.88 31.89
CA GLN A 69 -0.57 -4.78 31.33
C GLN A 69 0.23 -3.48 31.23
N GLU A 70 1.16 -3.22 32.15
CA GLU A 70 2.08 -2.09 32.08
C GLU A 70 3.16 -2.34 31.00
N LEU A 71 3.69 -3.56 30.88
CA LEU A 71 4.59 -3.96 29.77
C LEU A 71 3.90 -3.92 28.40
N ARG A 72 2.58 -4.16 28.35
CA ARG A 72 1.73 -3.97 27.16
C ARG A 72 1.68 -2.50 26.71
N VAL A 73 1.58 -1.56 27.65
CA VAL A 73 1.57 -0.11 27.35
C VAL A 73 2.95 0.35 26.90
N LEU A 74 4.02 -0.30 27.39
CA LEU A 74 5.40 0.07 27.11
C LEU A 74 6.01 -0.64 25.87
N HIS A 75 5.25 -1.50 25.18
CA HIS A 75 5.71 -2.24 23.99
C HIS A 75 7.04 -3.01 24.20
N ARG A 76 7.21 -3.65 25.37
CA ARG A 76 8.42 -4.41 25.75
C ARG A 76 8.17 -5.92 25.75
N GLU A 77 8.10 -6.50 24.55
CA GLU A 77 7.65 -7.88 24.30
C GLU A 77 8.74 -8.93 24.42
N ASP A 78 9.99 -8.53 24.15
CA ASP A 78 11.20 -9.31 24.40
C ASP A 78 11.27 -9.79 25.86
N VAL A 79 10.87 -8.90 26.77
CA VAL A 79 10.75 -9.18 28.20
C VAL A 79 9.57 -10.10 28.51
N VAL A 80 8.40 -9.92 27.86
CA VAL A 80 7.23 -10.79 28.09
C VAL A 80 7.54 -12.23 27.68
N GLY A 81 8.17 -12.45 26.52
CA GLY A 81 8.62 -13.78 26.09
C GLY A 81 9.64 -14.40 27.05
N ALA A 82 10.64 -13.63 27.48
CA ALA A 82 11.65 -14.09 28.43
C ALA A 82 11.08 -14.36 29.84
N MET A 83 10.10 -13.58 30.29
CA MET A 83 9.36 -13.81 31.53
C MET A 83 8.61 -15.14 31.50
N PHE A 84 7.92 -15.45 30.39
CA PHE A 84 7.20 -16.72 30.26
C PHE A 84 8.14 -17.94 30.13
N ALA A 85 9.30 -17.77 29.49
CA ALA A 85 10.36 -18.78 29.53
C ALA A 85 10.86 -19.02 30.98
N ALA A 86 11.06 -17.94 31.75
CA ALA A 86 11.41 -18.01 33.17
C ALA A 86 10.33 -18.69 34.03
N PHE A 87 9.05 -18.42 33.76
CA PHE A 87 7.93 -19.05 34.47
C PHE A 87 7.83 -20.56 34.20
N LYS A 88 8.15 -20.99 32.97
CA LYS A 88 8.19 -22.41 32.58
C LYS A 88 9.32 -23.16 33.29
N ASP A 89 10.51 -22.56 33.36
CA ASP A 89 11.66 -23.12 34.08
C ASP A 89 11.42 -23.18 35.61
N GLY A 90 10.71 -22.17 36.15
CA GLY A 90 10.35 -22.08 37.57
C GLY A 90 9.19 -22.96 38.04
N LYS A 91 8.62 -23.84 37.18
CA LYS A 91 7.45 -24.71 37.48
C LYS A 91 6.25 -23.95 38.07
N ILE A 92 6.01 -22.72 37.62
CA ILE A 92 4.85 -21.94 38.09
C ILE A 92 3.60 -22.37 37.33
N LYS A 93 2.54 -22.72 38.07
CA LYS A 93 1.21 -22.96 37.49
C LYS A 93 0.61 -21.62 37.05
N LEU A 94 0.88 -21.24 35.81
CA LEU A 94 0.26 -20.09 35.15
C LEU A 94 -1.21 -20.41 34.88
N GLY A 95 -2.10 -19.48 35.20
CA GLY A 95 -3.54 -19.64 34.96
C GLY A 95 -3.96 -19.22 33.55
N LEU A 96 -5.19 -19.56 33.18
CA LEU A 96 -5.84 -19.09 31.95
C LEU A 96 -5.72 -17.56 31.73
N PRO A 97 -5.95 -16.69 32.74
CA PRO A 97 -5.89 -15.23 32.56
C PRO A 97 -4.48 -14.74 32.20
N ASP A 98 -3.43 -15.41 32.67
CA ASP A 98 -2.04 -15.00 32.44
C ASP A 98 -1.63 -15.29 30.99
N TYR A 99 -1.98 -16.49 30.50
CA TYR A 99 -1.80 -16.85 29.09
C TYR A 99 -2.62 -15.97 28.16
N THR A 100 -3.92 -15.75 28.43
CA THR A 100 -4.77 -14.90 27.60
C THR A 100 -4.24 -13.46 27.54
N THR A 101 -3.77 -12.92 28.67
CA THR A 101 -3.19 -11.57 28.70
C THR A 101 -1.92 -11.52 27.85
N ALA A 102 -1.00 -12.47 28.00
CA ALA A 102 0.24 -12.52 27.24
C ALA A 102 0.00 -12.68 25.73
N ILE A 103 -0.88 -13.59 25.32
CA ILE A 103 -1.24 -13.76 23.91
C ILE A 103 -1.85 -12.46 23.36
N SER A 104 -2.73 -11.79 24.13
CA SER A 104 -3.30 -10.50 23.73
C SER A 104 -2.28 -9.36 23.66
N THR A 105 -1.18 -9.44 24.42
CA THR A 105 -0.05 -8.51 24.28
C THR A 105 0.72 -8.77 23.00
N CYS A 106 1.08 -10.03 22.71
CA CYS A 106 1.77 -10.43 21.49
C CYS A 106 0.95 -10.13 20.23
N ALA A 107 -0.38 -10.27 20.30
CA ALA A 107 -1.28 -9.94 19.20
C ALA A 107 -1.25 -8.45 18.83
N LYS A 108 -1.35 -7.56 19.84
CA LYS A 108 -1.27 -6.10 19.61
C LYS A 108 0.07 -5.66 19.07
N THR A 109 1.11 -6.43 19.33
CA THR A 109 2.46 -6.10 18.93
C THR A 109 2.94 -6.87 17.70
N LYS A 110 2.01 -7.53 17.01
CA LYS A 110 2.24 -8.13 15.69
C LYS A 110 3.27 -9.26 15.69
N GLN A 111 3.59 -9.86 16.84
CA GLN A 111 4.51 -11.00 16.97
C GLN A 111 3.75 -12.33 17.03
N TRP A 112 3.33 -12.80 15.86
CA TRP A 112 2.60 -14.06 15.72
C TRP A 112 3.39 -15.32 16.18
N PRO A 113 4.73 -15.45 16.04
CA PRO A 113 5.43 -16.68 16.42
C PRO A 113 5.39 -16.91 17.93
N MET A 114 5.56 -15.83 18.70
CA MET A 114 5.49 -15.88 20.16
C MET A 114 4.07 -16.17 20.64
N ALA A 115 3.06 -15.56 20.04
CA ALA A 115 1.66 -15.82 20.35
C ALA A 115 1.31 -17.31 20.12
N LEU A 116 1.74 -17.88 19.00
CA LEU A 116 1.53 -19.29 18.67
C LEU A 116 2.27 -20.23 19.63
N HIS A 117 3.51 -19.91 20.00
CA HIS A 117 4.29 -20.71 20.96
C HIS A 117 3.64 -20.71 22.35
N LEU A 118 3.15 -19.55 22.82
CA LEU A 118 2.41 -19.45 24.08
C LEU A 118 1.10 -20.23 24.02
N PHE A 119 0.39 -20.19 22.89
CA PHE A 119 -0.86 -20.93 22.67
C PHE A 119 -0.66 -22.45 22.74
N HIS A 120 0.31 -23.01 22.01
CA HIS A 120 0.66 -24.44 22.11
C HIS A 120 1.21 -24.86 23.48
N GLY A 121 1.68 -23.88 24.28
CA GLY A 121 2.09 -24.10 25.66
C GLY A 121 0.93 -24.32 26.63
N MET A 122 -0.30 -23.85 26.32
CA MET A 122 -1.44 -23.93 27.23
C MET A 122 -1.88 -25.38 27.54
N PRO A 123 -2.05 -26.28 26.55
CA PRO A 123 -2.43 -27.67 26.84
C PRO A 123 -1.36 -28.42 27.63
N LYS A 124 -0.07 -28.14 27.35
CA LYS A 124 1.07 -28.72 28.09
C LYS A 124 1.08 -28.28 29.56
N ALA A 125 0.54 -27.10 29.87
CA ALA A 125 0.35 -26.59 31.22
C ALA A 125 -0.97 -27.04 31.88
N ARG A 126 -1.74 -27.94 31.23
CA ARG A 126 -3.09 -28.37 31.64
C ARG A 126 -4.10 -27.22 31.74
N VAL A 127 -3.93 -26.19 30.91
CA VAL A 127 -4.86 -25.06 30.79
C VAL A 127 -5.61 -25.19 29.47
N THR A 128 -6.95 -25.24 29.53
CA THR A 128 -7.79 -25.29 28.34
C THR A 128 -7.84 -23.90 27.66
N PRO A 129 -7.47 -23.78 26.37
CA PRO A 129 -7.62 -22.53 25.64
C PRO A 129 -9.09 -22.11 25.58
N ASN A 130 -9.36 -20.82 25.77
CA ASN A 130 -10.70 -20.25 25.64
C ASN A 130 -10.84 -19.44 24.34
N THR A 131 -12.06 -18.98 24.07
CA THR A 131 -12.45 -18.11 22.95
C THR A 131 -11.51 -16.89 22.80
N ILE A 132 -11.10 -16.27 23.92
CA ILE A 132 -10.24 -15.08 23.90
C ILE A 132 -8.81 -15.43 23.48
N SER A 133 -8.26 -16.55 23.95
CA SER A 133 -6.93 -17.02 23.57
C SER A 133 -6.85 -17.42 22.09
N TYR A 134 -7.90 -18.06 21.56
CA TYR A 134 -8.01 -18.33 20.11
C TYR A 134 -8.09 -17.04 19.30
N GLY A 135 -9.02 -16.13 19.65
CA GLY A 135 -9.20 -14.86 18.95
C GLY A 135 -7.94 -13.98 18.96
N ALA A 136 -7.25 -13.90 20.11
CA ALA A 136 -6.01 -13.16 20.22
C ALA A 136 -4.89 -13.76 19.35
N THR A 137 -4.73 -15.09 19.35
CA THR A 137 -3.76 -15.78 18.48
C THR A 137 -4.10 -15.57 17.00
N ILE A 138 -5.36 -15.70 16.60
CA ILE A 138 -5.82 -15.46 15.22
C ILE A 138 -5.51 -14.02 14.78
N SER A 139 -5.86 -13.04 15.63
CA SER A 139 -5.56 -11.63 15.36
C SER A 139 -4.06 -11.32 15.28
N SER A 140 -3.20 -12.13 15.91
CA SER A 140 -1.75 -11.97 15.79
C SER A 140 -1.23 -12.34 14.40
N PHE A 141 -1.85 -13.29 13.69
CA PHE A 141 -1.42 -13.67 12.33
C PHE A 141 -1.70 -12.59 11.28
N ASP A 142 -2.55 -11.63 11.62
CA ASP A 142 -2.91 -10.49 10.78
C ASP A 142 -1.67 -9.67 10.37
N SER A 143 -0.61 -9.68 11.18
CA SER A 143 0.67 -9.06 10.84
C SER A 143 1.63 -9.94 10.04
N GLY A 144 1.50 -11.26 10.16
CA GLY A 144 2.40 -12.23 9.54
C GLY A 144 1.97 -12.70 8.16
N VAL A 145 0.77 -12.33 7.70
CA VAL A 145 0.20 -12.77 6.40
C VAL A 145 -0.01 -14.31 6.35
N HIS A 146 0.05 -15.01 7.48
CA HIS A 146 -0.11 -16.47 7.59
C HIS A 146 -1.59 -16.88 7.74
N TRP A 147 -2.37 -16.68 6.69
CA TRP A 147 -3.80 -17.00 6.66
C TRP A 147 -4.11 -18.49 6.88
N HIS A 148 -3.23 -19.40 6.46
CA HIS A 148 -3.41 -20.85 6.63
C HIS A 148 -3.37 -21.27 8.11
N LEU A 149 -2.46 -20.70 8.90
CA LEU A 149 -2.39 -20.95 10.35
C LEU A 149 -3.61 -20.37 11.07
N ALA A 150 -4.08 -19.19 10.65
CA ALA A 150 -5.30 -18.58 11.17
C ALA A 150 -6.53 -19.47 10.91
N LEU A 151 -6.69 -19.99 9.69
CA LEU A 151 -7.78 -20.91 9.35
C LEU A 151 -7.67 -22.24 10.08
N HIS A 152 -6.46 -22.80 10.19
CA HIS A 152 -6.25 -24.06 10.91
C HIS A 152 -6.62 -23.93 12.40
N LEU A 153 -6.22 -22.82 13.04
CA LEU A 153 -6.59 -22.55 14.44
C LEU A 153 -8.08 -22.24 14.59
N PHE A 154 -8.71 -21.60 13.61
CA PHE A 154 -10.15 -21.38 13.60
C PHE A 154 -10.92 -22.71 13.47
N ALA A 155 -10.48 -23.61 12.60
CA ALA A 155 -11.05 -24.96 12.48
C ALA A 155 -10.83 -25.79 13.75
N ALA A 156 -9.63 -25.73 14.35
CA ALA A 156 -9.34 -26.41 15.61
C ALA A 156 -10.22 -25.92 16.77
N MET A 157 -10.58 -24.63 16.78
CA MET A 157 -11.51 -24.06 17.74
C MET A 157 -12.94 -24.58 17.55
N LEU A 158 -13.43 -24.65 16.30
CA LEU A 158 -14.75 -25.21 15.99
C LEU A 158 -14.84 -26.69 16.40
N ASN A 159 -13.79 -27.47 16.16
CA ASN A 159 -13.69 -28.87 16.60
C ASN A 159 -13.60 -29.06 18.12
N ALA A 160 -13.31 -27.99 18.86
CA ALA A 160 -13.27 -27.99 20.32
C ALA A 160 -14.61 -27.60 20.96
N ASP A 161 -15.70 -27.58 20.18
CA ASP A 161 -17.06 -27.15 20.57
C ASP A 161 -17.14 -25.76 21.20
N LEU A 162 -16.16 -24.90 20.89
CA LEU A 162 -16.15 -23.51 21.35
C LEU A 162 -17.02 -22.65 20.43
N ALA A 163 -18.02 -21.99 21.00
CA ALA A 163 -18.89 -21.08 20.25
C ALA A 163 -18.07 -19.94 19.60
N ALA A 164 -18.01 -19.96 18.27
CA ALA A 164 -17.41 -18.89 17.50
C ALA A 164 -18.22 -17.59 17.66
N ASN A 165 -17.55 -16.46 17.85
CA ASN A 165 -18.19 -15.15 17.93
C ASN A 165 -17.77 -14.26 16.75
N VAL A 166 -18.47 -13.14 16.59
CA VAL A 166 -18.22 -12.14 15.53
C VAL A 166 -16.74 -11.70 15.48
N ILE A 167 -16.12 -11.49 16.65
CA ILE A 167 -14.73 -11.04 16.76
C ILE A 167 -13.76 -12.04 16.12
N MET A 168 -14.00 -13.34 16.28
CA MET A 168 -13.10 -14.37 15.75
C MET A 168 -13.28 -14.57 14.25
N PHE A 169 -14.52 -14.53 13.74
CA PHE A 169 -14.76 -14.49 12.30
C PHE A 169 -14.10 -13.25 11.67
N ASN A 170 -14.26 -12.07 12.29
CA ASN A 170 -13.63 -10.84 11.82
C ASN A 170 -12.11 -10.92 11.79
N ALA A 171 -11.50 -11.50 12.84
CA ALA A 171 -10.05 -11.71 12.87
C ALA A 171 -9.60 -12.66 11.75
N ALA A 172 -10.30 -13.78 11.54
CA ALA A 172 -9.98 -14.73 10.48
C ALA A 172 -10.15 -14.10 9.08
N ILE A 173 -11.28 -13.43 8.82
CA ILE A 173 -11.55 -12.72 7.55
C ILE A 173 -10.51 -11.63 7.31
N SER A 174 -10.14 -10.84 8.33
CA SER A 174 -9.09 -9.82 8.24
C SER A 174 -7.75 -10.44 7.85
N THR A 175 -7.34 -11.54 8.49
CA THR A 175 -6.07 -12.22 8.16
C THR A 175 -6.05 -12.71 6.72
N CYS A 176 -7.13 -13.36 6.26
CA CYS A 176 -7.28 -13.78 4.86
C CYS A 176 -7.27 -12.57 3.90
N GLY A 177 -7.95 -11.50 4.28
CA GLY A 177 -8.02 -10.26 3.50
C GLY A 177 -6.67 -9.57 3.38
N LYS A 178 -5.86 -9.56 4.44
CA LYS A 178 -4.50 -9.01 4.35
C LYS A 178 -3.60 -9.80 3.41
N SER A 179 -3.75 -11.12 3.39
CA SER A 179 -3.06 -12.04 2.47
C SER A 179 -3.62 -12.09 1.05
N GLY A 180 -4.66 -11.30 0.72
CA GLY A 180 -5.28 -11.29 -0.61
C GLY A 180 -6.06 -12.56 -0.96
N GLN A 181 -6.33 -13.42 0.03
CA GLN A 181 -7.05 -14.66 -0.14
C GLN A 181 -8.55 -14.40 -0.05
N TRP A 182 -9.15 -14.04 -1.19
CA TRP A 182 -10.57 -13.68 -1.26
C TRP A 182 -11.50 -14.89 -1.08
N LYS A 183 -11.13 -16.09 -1.59
CA LYS A 183 -11.99 -17.29 -1.48
C LYS A 183 -12.28 -17.67 -0.02
N PRO A 184 -11.27 -17.85 0.85
CA PRO A 184 -11.54 -18.20 2.24
C PRO A 184 -12.27 -17.06 3.00
N ALA A 185 -11.94 -15.80 2.70
CA ALA A 185 -12.61 -14.66 3.33
C ALA A 185 -14.12 -14.61 3.05
N VAL A 186 -14.52 -14.85 1.79
CA VAL A 186 -15.93 -14.85 1.37
C VAL A 186 -16.67 -16.07 1.92
N LEU A 187 -16.00 -17.24 1.96
CA LEU A 187 -16.56 -18.44 2.57
C LEU A 187 -16.81 -18.24 4.07
N LEU A 188 -15.83 -17.72 4.82
CA LEU A 188 -15.98 -17.41 6.24
C LEU A 188 -17.12 -16.41 6.50
N LEU A 189 -17.27 -15.38 5.66
CA LEU A 189 -18.39 -14.44 5.77
C LEU A 189 -19.75 -15.12 5.54
N SER A 190 -19.81 -16.10 4.64
CA SER A 190 -21.02 -16.87 4.38
C SER A 190 -21.31 -17.87 5.51
N ASP A 191 -20.28 -18.50 6.07
CA ASP A 191 -20.41 -19.43 7.18
C ASP A 191 -20.82 -18.71 8.48
N MET A 192 -20.36 -17.47 8.68
CA MET A 192 -20.84 -16.60 9.75
C MET A 192 -22.36 -16.38 9.67
N GLN A 193 -22.89 -16.12 8.47
CA GLN A 193 -24.34 -15.96 8.24
C GLN A 193 -25.10 -17.27 8.47
N LYS A 194 -24.58 -18.42 8.02
CA LYS A 194 -25.18 -19.75 8.29
C LYS A 194 -25.20 -20.07 9.79
N ALA A 195 -24.19 -19.63 10.53
CA ALA A 195 -24.13 -19.73 11.99
C ALA A 195 -25.08 -18.76 12.71
N LYS A 196 -25.94 -18.03 11.98
CA LYS A 196 -26.87 -17.01 12.51
C LYS A 196 -26.15 -15.87 13.26
N LEU A 197 -24.89 -15.61 12.94
CA LEU A 197 -24.16 -14.44 13.42
C LEU A 197 -24.33 -13.32 12.41
N GLU A 198 -24.73 -12.14 12.88
CA GLU A 198 -24.89 -10.96 12.04
C GLU A 198 -23.52 -10.37 11.68
N PRO A 199 -23.12 -10.34 10.39
CA PRO A 199 -21.86 -9.72 9.99
C PRO A 199 -21.92 -8.21 10.18
N ASP A 200 -20.85 -7.65 10.74
CA ASP A 200 -20.73 -6.22 10.99
C ASP A 200 -19.92 -5.51 9.89
N VAL A 201 -19.70 -4.20 10.07
CA VAL A 201 -18.89 -3.37 9.18
C VAL A 201 -17.47 -3.94 9.01
N ILE A 202 -16.90 -4.54 10.06
CA ILE A 202 -15.56 -5.10 10.02
C ILE A 202 -15.55 -6.39 9.17
N SER A 203 -16.55 -7.26 9.31
CA SER A 203 -16.70 -8.46 8.49
C SER A 203 -16.77 -8.12 7.00
N TYR A 204 -17.66 -7.19 6.64
CA TYR A 204 -17.86 -6.79 5.25
C TYR A 204 -16.66 -6.05 4.69
N SER A 205 -16.11 -5.06 5.40
CA SER A 205 -14.96 -4.28 4.93
C SER A 205 -13.73 -5.16 4.70
N ALA A 206 -13.45 -6.12 5.59
CA ALA A 206 -12.35 -7.07 5.44
C ALA A 206 -12.55 -7.99 4.22
N ALA A 207 -13.77 -8.50 4.00
CA ALA A 207 -14.08 -9.31 2.83
C ALA A 207 -14.01 -8.53 1.52
N ILE A 208 -14.49 -7.28 1.47
CA ILE A 208 -14.38 -6.40 0.30
C ILE A 208 -12.90 -6.09 0.00
N SER A 209 -12.11 -5.76 1.03
CA SER A 209 -10.66 -5.55 0.90
C SER A 209 -9.92 -6.80 0.41
N SER A 210 -10.35 -8.00 0.83
CA SER A 210 -9.82 -9.26 0.30
C SER A 210 -10.07 -9.42 -1.20
N CYS A 211 -11.28 -9.08 -1.66
CA CYS A 211 -11.68 -9.15 -3.07
C CYS A 211 -10.92 -8.11 -3.90
N GLU A 212 -10.71 -6.91 -3.35
CA GLU A 212 -9.90 -5.86 -3.95
C GLU A 212 -8.47 -6.33 -4.21
N LYS A 213 -7.84 -7.03 -3.26
CA LYS A 213 -6.50 -7.61 -3.44
C LYS A 213 -6.50 -8.81 -4.38
N GLY A 214 -7.56 -9.61 -4.36
CA GLY A 214 -7.79 -10.73 -5.28
C GLY A 214 -8.20 -10.34 -6.71
N GLN A 215 -8.26 -9.04 -7.01
CA GLN A 215 -8.73 -8.48 -8.29
C GLN A 215 -10.15 -8.91 -8.69
N GLN A 216 -11.00 -9.27 -7.72
CA GLN A 216 -12.39 -9.69 -7.93
C GLN A 216 -13.36 -8.52 -7.73
N TRP A 217 -13.36 -7.58 -8.67
CA TRP A 217 -14.14 -6.35 -8.54
C TRP A 217 -15.66 -6.58 -8.53
N GLN A 218 -16.16 -7.56 -9.30
CA GLN A 218 -17.60 -7.90 -9.32
C GLN A 218 -18.06 -8.40 -7.94
N LEU A 219 -17.25 -9.26 -7.32
CA LEU A 219 -17.55 -9.82 -6.01
C LEU A 219 -17.46 -8.77 -4.91
N ALA A 220 -16.46 -7.88 -4.98
CA ALA A 220 -16.33 -6.75 -4.06
C ALA A 220 -17.58 -5.85 -4.10
N LEU A 221 -18.09 -5.54 -5.30
CA LEU A 221 -19.32 -4.77 -5.47
C LEU A 221 -20.55 -5.55 -4.99
N HIS A 222 -20.65 -6.85 -5.26
CA HIS A 222 -21.75 -7.66 -4.78
C HIS A 222 -21.82 -7.66 -3.25
N LEU A 223 -20.67 -7.84 -2.57
CA LEU A 223 -20.57 -7.77 -1.12
C LEU A 223 -20.92 -6.38 -0.57
N PHE A 224 -20.51 -5.31 -1.26
CA PHE A 224 -20.86 -3.94 -0.89
C PHE A 224 -22.37 -3.67 -0.99
N HIS A 225 -23.03 -4.13 -2.06
CA HIS A 225 -24.49 -4.03 -2.18
C HIS A 225 -25.21 -4.90 -1.13
N ARG A 226 -24.65 -6.07 -0.80
CA ARG A 226 -25.19 -6.93 0.25
C ARG A 226 -25.10 -6.27 1.63
N MET A 227 -23.99 -5.59 1.91
CA MET A 227 -23.82 -4.81 3.15
C MET A 227 -24.93 -3.76 3.31
N LEU A 228 -25.22 -3.02 2.23
CA LEU A 228 -26.31 -2.05 2.18
C LEU A 228 -27.69 -2.71 2.35
N SER A 229 -27.95 -3.86 1.71
CA SER A 229 -29.25 -4.55 1.81
C SER A 229 -29.49 -5.14 3.21
N THR A 230 -28.42 -5.50 3.91
CA THR A 230 -28.47 -5.93 5.33
C THR A 230 -28.52 -4.76 6.32
N LYS A 231 -28.71 -3.52 5.85
CA LYS A 231 -28.75 -2.30 6.68
C LYS A 231 -27.49 -2.08 7.53
N VAL A 232 -26.34 -2.54 7.05
CA VAL A 232 -25.05 -2.27 7.68
C VAL A 232 -24.43 -1.06 6.97
N ASP A 233 -24.25 0.04 7.69
CA ASP A 233 -23.77 1.30 7.12
C ASP A 233 -22.29 1.20 6.69
N PRO A 234 -21.96 1.41 5.40
CA PRO A 234 -20.57 1.34 4.94
C PRO A 234 -19.73 2.49 5.48
N ASP A 235 -18.54 2.15 5.95
CA ASP A 235 -17.55 3.11 6.43
C ASP A 235 -16.56 3.52 5.34
N VAL A 236 -15.60 4.38 5.71
CA VAL A 236 -14.54 4.85 4.80
C VAL A 236 -13.74 3.69 4.22
N ILE A 237 -13.49 2.62 4.98
CA ILE A 237 -12.72 1.46 4.53
C ILE A 237 -13.51 0.69 3.48
N SER A 238 -14.79 0.41 3.73
CA SER A 238 -15.70 -0.30 2.82
C SER A 238 -15.82 0.42 1.47
N TYR A 239 -16.05 1.73 1.50
CA TYR A 239 -16.10 2.56 0.28
C TYR A 239 -14.74 2.58 -0.45
N SER A 240 -13.65 2.82 0.28
CA SER A 240 -12.30 2.91 -0.32
C SER A 240 -11.90 1.59 -0.99
N SER A 241 -12.12 0.45 -0.34
CA SER A 241 -11.81 -0.86 -0.95
C SER A 241 -12.74 -1.20 -2.11
N ALA A 242 -14.02 -0.82 -2.07
CA ALA A 242 -14.91 -0.98 -3.23
C ALA A 242 -14.43 -0.14 -4.43
N ILE A 243 -14.09 1.13 -4.21
CA ILE A 243 -13.56 2.03 -5.26
C ILE A 243 -12.23 1.50 -5.82
N SER A 244 -11.29 1.10 -4.96
CA SER A 244 -10.02 0.50 -5.36
C SER A 244 -10.22 -0.80 -6.17
N SER A 245 -11.24 -1.59 -5.83
CA SER A 245 -11.56 -2.79 -6.60
C SER A 245 -12.04 -2.44 -8.01
N CYS A 246 -12.87 -1.40 -8.17
CA CYS A 246 -13.28 -0.87 -9.47
C CYS A 246 -12.09 -0.33 -10.27
N GLN A 247 -11.15 0.35 -9.62
CA GLN A 247 -9.91 0.84 -10.23
C GLN A 247 -9.04 -0.29 -10.78
N LYS A 248 -8.98 -1.45 -10.10
CA LYS A 248 -8.30 -2.65 -10.60
C LYS A 248 -9.08 -3.32 -11.74
N GLY A 249 -10.41 -3.33 -11.66
CA GLY A 249 -11.30 -3.83 -12.71
C GLY A 249 -11.49 -2.90 -13.92
N GLN A 250 -10.80 -1.75 -13.96
CA GLN A 250 -10.93 -0.70 -14.98
C GLN A 250 -12.37 -0.14 -15.14
N GLN A 251 -13.18 -0.25 -14.09
CA GLN A 251 -14.58 0.19 -14.08
C GLN A 251 -14.72 1.63 -13.57
N TRP A 252 -14.19 2.59 -14.33
CA TRP A 252 -14.23 4.01 -13.95
C TRP A 252 -15.64 4.58 -13.67
N PRO A 253 -16.72 4.20 -14.40
CA PRO A 253 -18.05 4.74 -14.10
C PRO A 253 -18.56 4.29 -12.73
N LEU A 254 -18.24 3.06 -12.33
CA LEU A 254 -18.64 2.50 -11.04
C LEU A 254 -17.83 3.14 -9.90
N ALA A 255 -16.52 3.31 -10.09
CA ALA A 255 -15.67 4.02 -9.12
C ALA A 255 -16.19 5.45 -8.88
N TRP A 256 -16.53 6.19 -9.94
CA TRP A 256 -17.10 7.53 -9.85
C TRP A 256 -18.45 7.55 -9.11
N ARG A 257 -19.36 6.63 -9.43
CA ARG A 257 -20.66 6.52 -8.76
C ARG A 257 -20.52 6.20 -7.27
N LEU A 258 -19.61 5.30 -6.90
CA LEU A 258 -19.32 4.95 -5.50
C LEU A 258 -18.72 6.13 -4.73
N PHE A 259 -17.81 6.87 -5.35
CA PHE A 259 -17.23 8.06 -4.72
C PHE A 259 -18.28 9.15 -4.46
N HIS A 260 -19.20 9.35 -5.40
CA HIS A 260 -20.31 10.28 -5.21
C HIS A 260 -21.33 9.78 -4.17
N SER A 261 -21.62 8.47 -4.14
CA SER A 261 -22.51 7.90 -3.13
C SER A 261 -21.91 7.97 -1.72
N MET A 262 -20.59 7.83 -1.57
CA MET A 262 -19.86 8.05 -0.32
C MET A 262 -20.12 9.46 0.25
N ARG A 263 -20.05 10.49 -0.61
CA ARG A 263 -20.37 11.88 -0.22
C ARG A 263 -21.83 12.07 0.16
N LYS A 264 -22.75 11.49 -0.61
CA LYS A 264 -24.20 11.53 -0.31
C LYS A 264 -24.53 10.86 1.02
N ALA A 265 -23.83 9.77 1.35
CA ALA A 265 -23.92 9.07 2.63
C ALA A 265 -23.23 9.83 3.78
N LYS A 266 -22.71 11.04 3.55
CA LYS A 266 -21.97 11.86 4.53
C LYS A 266 -20.71 11.17 5.10
N VAL A 267 -20.20 10.16 4.41
CA VAL A 267 -18.92 9.51 4.74
C VAL A 267 -17.81 10.35 4.13
N ARG A 268 -16.90 10.89 4.97
CA ARG A 268 -15.83 11.78 4.50
C ARG A 268 -14.80 11.00 3.66
N PRO A 269 -14.61 11.32 2.38
CA PRO A 269 -13.57 10.71 1.57
C PRO A 269 -12.19 11.00 2.14
N ASN A 270 -11.27 10.04 2.04
CA ASN A 270 -9.88 10.21 2.44
C ASN A 270 -8.95 10.18 1.20
N VAL A 271 -7.64 10.36 1.43
CA VAL A 271 -6.63 10.34 0.34
C VAL A 271 -6.72 9.05 -0.48
N ILE A 272 -6.98 7.90 0.16
CA ILE A 272 -7.10 6.60 -0.52
C ILE A 272 -8.30 6.58 -1.47
N SER A 273 -9.48 7.04 -1.04
CA SER A 273 -10.68 7.09 -1.89
C SER A 273 -10.48 8.03 -3.08
N TYR A 274 -9.86 9.18 -2.87
CA TYR A 274 -9.53 10.13 -3.94
C TYR A 274 -8.52 9.54 -4.93
N SER A 275 -7.39 9.04 -4.43
CA SER A 275 -6.33 8.41 -5.23
C SER A 275 -6.89 7.27 -6.08
N ALA A 276 -7.67 6.36 -5.48
CA ALA A 276 -8.29 5.25 -6.21
C ALA A 276 -9.28 5.72 -7.29
N THR A 277 -10.07 6.78 -7.02
CA THR A 277 -11.01 7.32 -8.01
C THR A 277 -10.26 8.01 -9.16
N ILE A 278 -9.24 8.82 -8.86
CA ILE A 278 -8.40 9.50 -9.85
C ILE A 278 -7.67 8.48 -10.73
N SER A 279 -7.02 7.46 -10.15
CA SER A 279 -6.39 6.38 -10.90
C SER A 279 -7.40 5.57 -11.72
N SER A 280 -8.66 5.44 -11.26
CA SER A 280 -9.70 4.81 -12.08
C SER A 280 -10.08 5.69 -13.27
N CYS A 281 -10.20 7.01 -13.08
CA CYS A 281 -10.44 7.98 -14.16
C CYS A 281 -9.28 7.99 -15.18
N GLU A 282 -8.03 7.92 -14.71
CA GLU A 282 -6.83 7.79 -15.52
C GLU A 282 -6.88 6.54 -16.43
N LYS A 283 -7.25 5.37 -15.88
CA LYS A 283 -7.44 4.16 -16.69
C LYS A 283 -8.60 4.28 -17.67
N GLY A 284 -9.64 5.04 -17.33
CA GLY A 284 -10.78 5.33 -18.19
C GLY A 284 -10.60 6.47 -19.19
N GLY A 285 -9.42 7.10 -19.24
CA GLY A 285 -9.15 8.27 -20.10
C GLY A 285 -9.92 9.54 -19.71
N GLN A 286 -10.55 9.57 -18.53
CA GLN A 286 -11.41 10.66 -18.07
C GLN A 286 -10.61 11.76 -17.35
N TRP A 287 -9.74 12.44 -18.10
CA TRP A 287 -8.82 13.45 -17.56
C TRP A 287 -9.51 14.64 -16.88
N GLN A 288 -10.68 15.06 -17.39
CA GLN A 288 -11.47 16.17 -16.82
C GLN A 288 -11.97 15.83 -15.41
N LEU A 289 -12.44 14.59 -15.21
CA LEU A 289 -12.91 14.12 -13.91
C LEU A 289 -11.73 13.96 -12.93
N ALA A 290 -10.59 13.45 -13.41
CA ALA A 290 -9.37 13.35 -12.62
C ALA A 290 -8.91 14.72 -12.10
N LEU A 291 -8.85 15.73 -12.98
CA LEU A 291 -8.51 17.11 -12.60
C LEU A 291 -9.54 17.74 -11.66
N HIS A 292 -10.83 17.51 -11.88
CA HIS A 292 -11.88 17.99 -10.99
C HIS A 292 -11.67 17.45 -9.57
N LEU A 293 -11.42 16.14 -9.43
CA LEU A 293 -11.14 15.51 -8.13
C LEU A 293 -9.85 16.02 -7.50
N PHE A 294 -8.79 16.19 -8.29
CA PHE A 294 -7.52 16.74 -7.82
C PHE A 294 -7.70 18.14 -7.20
N ASN A 295 -8.42 19.02 -7.89
CA ASN A 295 -8.70 20.39 -7.40
C ASN A 295 -9.68 20.44 -6.23
N ASP A 296 -10.44 19.37 -6.00
CA ASP A 296 -11.41 19.26 -4.90
C ASP A 296 -10.77 18.72 -3.60
N MET A 297 -9.60 18.07 -3.68
CA MET A 297 -8.89 17.56 -2.50
C MET A 297 -8.52 18.66 -1.49
N PRO A 298 -7.92 19.80 -1.88
CA PRO A 298 -7.62 20.88 -0.94
C PRO A 298 -8.88 21.48 -0.29
N LYS A 299 -10.00 21.53 -1.03
CA LYS A 299 -11.30 21.97 -0.50
C LYS A 299 -11.85 21.02 0.57
N SER A 300 -11.42 19.77 0.54
CA SER A 300 -11.72 18.74 1.54
C SER A 300 -10.70 18.67 2.67
N HIS A 301 -9.78 19.65 2.76
CA HIS A 301 -8.66 19.67 3.72
C HIS A 301 -7.73 18.45 3.60
N LEU A 302 -7.57 17.92 2.39
CA LEU A 302 -6.63 16.84 2.07
C LEU A 302 -5.50 17.36 1.18
N THR A 303 -4.28 16.95 1.49
CA THR A 303 -3.11 17.25 0.68
C THR A 303 -2.90 16.12 -0.33
N PRO A 304 -2.89 16.41 -1.66
CA PRO A 304 -2.50 15.43 -2.65
C PRO A 304 -1.07 14.93 -2.39
N ASP A 305 -0.86 13.62 -2.51
CA ASP A 305 0.48 13.01 -2.44
C ASP A 305 1.05 12.79 -3.85
N VAL A 306 2.29 12.30 -3.94
CA VAL A 306 2.97 12.02 -5.22
C VAL A 306 2.14 11.05 -6.08
N ILE A 307 1.44 10.09 -5.47
CA ILE A 307 0.61 9.11 -6.18
C ILE A 307 -0.57 9.81 -6.88
N VAL A 308 -1.23 10.74 -6.20
CA VAL A 308 -2.33 11.53 -6.77
C VAL A 308 -1.84 12.43 -7.90
N TYR A 309 -0.68 13.09 -7.73
CA TYR A 309 -0.07 13.89 -8.79
C TYR A 309 0.25 13.03 -10.02
N ASN A 310 0.94 11.91 -9.84
CA ASN A 310 1.28 10.98 -10.92
C ASN A 310 0.03 10.47 -11.65
N ALA A 311 -1.00 10.03 -10.91
CA ALA A 311 -2.25 9.58 -11.52
C ALA A 311 -2.96 10.69 -12.30
N THR A 312 -2.88 11.94 -11.84
CA THR A 312 -3.49 13.08 -12.53
C THR A 312 -2.70 13.46 -13.78
N ILE A 313 -1.37 13.47 -13.73
CA ILE A 313 -0.48 13.71 -14.88
C ILE A 313 -0.68 12.61 -15.93
N SER A 314 -0.70 11.34 -15.54
CA SER A 314 -1.00 10.22 -16.44
C SER A 314 -2.41 10.28 -17.02
N ALA A 315 -3.38 10.84 -16.30
CA ALA A 315 -4.71 11.09 -16.86
C ALA A 315 -4.64 12.18 -17.95
N CYS A 316 -3.91 13.27 -17.73
CA CYS A 316 -3.67 14.31 -18.74
C CYS A 316 -2.93 13.74 -19.97
N GLU A 317 -1.95 12.86 -19.76
CA GLU A 317 -1.24 12.16 -20.83
C GLU A 317 -2.18 11.35 -21.74
N LYS A 318 -3.20 10.70 -21.18
CA LYS A 318 -4.21 9.98 -21.96
C LYS A 318 -5.29 10.89 -22.55
N GLY A 319 -5.55 12.01 -21.89
CA GLY A 319 -6.58 12.97 -22.26
C GLY A 319 -6.19 13.99 -23.31
N GLY A 320 -4.89 14.22 -23.51
CA GLY A 320 -4.34 15.18 -24.48
C GLY A 320 -3.85 16.55 -23.96
N PRO A 321 -4.31 17.13 -22.83
CA PRO A 321 -3.88 18.48 -22.42
C PRO A 321 -2.49 18.46 -21.78
N TRP A 322 -1.45 18.48 -22.62
CA TRP A 322 -0.05 18.46 -22.21
C TRP A 322 0.36 19.65 -21.36
N GLN A 323 -0.23 20.83 -21.58
CA GLN A 323 0.06 22.04 -20.79
C GLN A 323 -0.29 21.82 -19.31
N LEU A 324 -1.38 21.10 -19.03
CA LEU A 324 -1.81 20.80 -17.68
C LEU A 324 -0.88 19.77 -17.02
N ALA A 325 -0.36 18.80 -17.78
CA ALA A 325 0.64 17.86 -17.29
C ALA A 325 1.92 18.58 -16.82
N VAL A 326 2.43 19.50 -17.64
CA VAL A 326 3.63 20.32 -17.31
C VAL A 326 3.36 21.18 -16.08
N HIS A 327 2.23 21.90 -16.05
CA HIS A 327 1.87 22.73 -14.90
C HIS A 327 1.71 21.93 -13.60
N LEU A 328 1.22 20.68 -13.67
CA LEU A 328 1.14 19.82 -12.49
C LEU A 328 2.52 19.36 -12.01
N LEU A 329 3.46 19.09 -12.93
CA LEU A 329 4.85 18.76 -12.60
C LEU A 329 5.55 19.94 -11.90
N ASP A 330 5.38 21.16 -12.41
CA ASP A 330 5.95 22.38 -11.80
C ASP A 330 5.40 22.68 -10.40
N ARG A 331 4.18 22.22 -10.12
CA ARG A 331 3.54 22.38 -8.81
C ARG A 331 4.00 21.36 -7.76
N LEU A 332 4.68 20.27 -8.13
CA LEU A 332 5.17 19.27 -7.17
C LEU A 332 6.18 19.85 -6.17
N PRO A 333 7.25 20.56 -6.60
CA PRO A 333 8.19 21.20 -5.66
C PRO A 333 7.53 22.25 -4.77
N GLN A 334 6.55 22.99 -5.29
CA GLN A 334 5.78 23.98 -4.53
C GLN A 334 4.95 23.34 -3.41
N ALA A 335 4.52 22.10 -3.61
CA ALA A 335 3.83 21.28 -2.60
C ALA A 335 4.79 20.55 -1.64
N GLN A 336 6.09 20.85 -1.68
CA GLN A 336 7.14 20.16 -0.91
C GLN A 336 7.23 18.65 -1.21
N LEU A 337 6.84 18.25 -2.44
CA LEU A 337 6.93 16.89 -2.94
C LEU A 337 8.06 16.78 -3.96
N THR A 338 8.78 15.66 -3.94
CA THR A 338 9.80 15.35 -4.94
C THR A 338 9.14 14.63 -6.12
N ALA A 339 9.26 15.22 -7.32
CA ALA A 339 8.89 14.53 -8.54
C ALA A 339 9.73 13.26 -8.70
N ASP A 340 9.10 12.18 -9.15
CA ASP A 340 9.77 10.91 -9.44
C ASP A 340 9.88 10.69 -10.95
N CYS A 341 10.54 9.59 -11.32
CA CYS A 341 10.68 9.22 -12.74
C CYS A 341 9.30 9.06 -13.42
N ILE A 342 8.29 8.62 -12.68
CA ILE A 342 6.93 8.42 -13.19
C ILE A 342 6.30 9.78 -13.53
N SER A 343 6.45 10.81 -12.68
CA SER A 343 5.96 12.17 -12.95
C SER A 343 6.55 12.74 -14.24
N TYR A 344 7.88 12.65 -14.40
CA TYR A 344 8.57 13.15 -15.59
C TYR A 344 8.20 12.36 -16.84
N ASN A 345 8.23 11.03 -16.79
CA ASN A 345 7.90 10.18 -17.93
C ASN A 345 6.47 10.42 -18.43
N ALA A 346 5.49 10.51 -17.53
CA ALA A 346 4.11 10.80 -17.90
C ALA A 346 3.97 12.19 -18.53
N THR A 347 4.71 13.19 -18.02
CA THR A 347 4.69 14.56 -18.57
C THR A 347 5.34 14.63 -19.95
N ILE A 348 6.50 14.00 -20.13
CA ILE A 348 7.21 13.90 -21.42
C ILE A 348 6.32 13.17 -22.45
N SER A 349 5.70 12.07 -22.06
CA SER A 349 4.77 11.31 -22.91
C SER A 349 3.53 12.12 -23.27
N SER A 350 3.05 12.98 -22.35
CA SER A 350 1.97 13.91 -22.64
C SER A 350 2.40 14.96 -23.66
N CYS A 351 3.62 15.50 -23.56
CA CYS A 351 4.19 16.45 -24.52
C CYS A 351 4.39 15.81 -25.90
N GLU A 352 4.81 14.55 -25.93
CA GLU A 352 4.93 13.74 -27.15
C GLU A 352 3.58 13.59 -27.88
N LYS A 353 2.48 13.40 -27.15
CA LYS A 353 1.13 13.38 -27.72
C LYS A 353 0.63 14.75 -28.16
N GLY A 354 1.08 15.81 -27.48
CA GLY A 354 0.84 17.20 -27.85
C GLY A 354 1.73 17.74 -28.99
N SER A 355 2.60 16.90 -29.56
CA SER A 355 3.60 17.27 -30.57
C SER A 355 4.55 18.39 -30.15
N GLN A 356 4.81 18.54 -28.84
CA GLN A 356 5.70 19.56 -28.27
C GLN A 356 7.07 18.98 -27.94
N TRP A 357 7.88 18.74 -28.97
CA TRP A 357 9.19 18.11 -28.81
C TRP A 357 10.18 18.98 -28.01
N GLN A 358 10.08 20.31 -28.09
CA GLN A 358 10.97 21.22 -27.37
C GLN A 358 10.81 21.08 -25.86
N VAL A 359 9.55 21.07 -25.40
CA VAL A 359 9.22 20.91 -23.98
C VAL A 359 9.60 19.52 -23.49
N ALA A 360 9.34 18.48 -24.28
CA ALA A 360 9.76 17.12 -23.97
C ALA A 360 11.29 17.00 -23.81
N ALA A 361 12.06 17.60 -24.71
CA ALA A 361 13.52 17.61 -24.64
C ALA A 361 14.07 18.42 -23.44
N GLN A 362 13.43 19.55 -23.13
CA GLN A 362 13.78 20.35 -21.95
C GLN A 362 13.56 19.55 -20.66
N LEU A 363 12.38 18.96 -20.48
CA LEU A 363 12.05 18.14 -19.31
C LEU A 363 13.01 16.96 -19.14
N PHE A 364 13.43 16.34 -20.24
CA PHE A 364 14.43 15.28 -20.22
C PHE A 364 15.80 15.78 -19.74
N GLN A 365 16.23 16.97 -20.16
CA GLN A 365 17.47 17.57 -19.67
C GLN A 365 17.39 17.98 -18.19
N GLU A 366 16.19 18.25 -17.67
CA GLU A 366 15.98 18.61 -16.26
C GLU A 366 16.08 17.41 -15.30
N MET A 367 15.80 16.18 -15.76
CA MET A 367 15.80 14.97 -14.90
C MET A 367 17.11 14.74 -14.11
N PRO A 368 18.32 14.86 -14.71
CA PRO A 368 19.58 14.71 -13.97
C PRO A 368 19.80 15.79 -12.90
N PHE A 369 19.33 17.02 -13.15
CA PHE A 369 19.39 18.09 -12.14
C PHE A 369 18.46 17.81 -10.96
N ALA A 370 17.35 17.10 -11.20
CA ALA A 370 16.48 16.56 -10.18
C ALA A 370 17.02 15.27 -9.51
N LYS A 371 18.26 14.85 -9.82
CA LYS A 371 18.91 13.60 -9.34
C LYS A 371 18.18 12.32 -9.77
N LEU A 372 17.46 12.38 -10.89
CA LEU A 372 16.80 11.23 -11.50
C LEU A 372 17.64 10.73 -12.68
N ALA A 373 17.86 9.42 -12.74
CA ALA A 373 18.46 8.80 -13.90
C ALA A 373 17.40 8.65 -15.01
N HIS A 374 17.80 8.87 -16.25
CA HIS A 374 16.95 8.56 -17.39
C HIS A 374 16.67 7.07 -17.45
N ASP A 375 15.41 6.70 -17.65
CA ASP A 375 15.05 5.33 -17.93
C ASP A 375 14.69 5.14 -19.41
N ARG A 376 14.47 3.88 -19.79
CA ARG A 376 14.10 3.53 -21.17
C ARG A 376 12.81 4.23 -21.62
N ILE A 377 11.88 4.47 -20.71
CA ILE A 377 10.61 5.13 -21.01
C ILE A 377 10.85 6.62 -21.31
N SER A 378 11.71 7.29 -20.53
CA SER A 378 12.13 8.67 -20.76
C SER A 378 12.71 8.84 -22.17
N TYR A 379 13.70 8.01 -22.53
CA TYR A 379 14.33 8.07 -23.86
C TYR A 379 13.32 7.82 -24.98
N ASN A 380 12.51 6.76 -24.86
CA ASN A 380 11.53 6.41 -25.89
C ASN A 380 10.51 7.53 -26.13
N ALA A 381 10.00 8.14 -25.06
CA ALA A 381 9.05 9.23 -25.15
C ALA A 381 9.65 10.47 -25.83
N VAL A 382 10.89 10.86 -25.50
CA VAL A 382 11.55 12.01 -26.13
C VAL A 382 11.90 11.72 -27.59
N ILE A 383 12.46 10.54 -27.90
CA ILE A 383 12.80 10.15 -29.27
C ILE A 383 11.54 10.15 -30.15
N SER A 384 10.43 9.60 -29.66
CA SER A 384 9.13 9.65 -30.35
C SER A 384 8.66 11.10 -30.56
N SER A 385 8.80 11.96 -29.55
CA SER A 385 8.42 13.37 -29.66
C SER A 385 9.27 14.10 -30.71
N CYS A 386 10.58 13.83 -30.77
CA CYS A 386 11.50 14.39 -31.76
C CYS A 386 11.15 13.92 -33.17
N GLY A 387 10.79 12.64 -33.33
CA GLY A 387 10.31 12.10 -34.60
C GLY A 387 9.02 12.77 -35.09
N LYS A 388 8.08 13.09 -34.20
CA LYS A 388 6.89 13.88 -34.52
C LYS A 388 7.22 15.34 -34.86
N GLY A 389 8.22 15.92 -34.19
CA GLY A 389 8.72 17.26 -34.41
C GLY A 389 9.65 17.44 -35.62
N GLN A 390 9.82 16.40 -36.45
CA GLN A 390 10.78 16.34 -37.58
C GLN A 390 12.24 16.61 -37.19
N GLN A 391 12.59 16.48 -35.91
CA GLN A 391 13.95 16.64 -35.40
C GLN A 391 14.71 15.31 -35.39
N TRP A 392 14.88 14.72 -36.57
CA TRP A 392 15.50 13.40 -36.73
C TRP A 392 16.95 13.35 -36.21
N GLN A 393 17.70 14.45 -36.33
CA GLN A 393 19.08 14.54 -35.83
C GLN A 393 19.15 14.40 -34.30
N LEU A 394 18.24 15.07 -33.59
CA LEU A 394 18.15 14.98 -32.14
C LEU A 394 17.70 13.58 -31.71
N ALA A 395 16.76 12.97 -32.43
CA ALA A 395 16.32 11.60 -32.19
C ALA A 395 17.49 10.59 -32.32
N LEU A 396 18.32 10.71 -33.36
CA LEU A 396 19.52 9.88 -33.54
C LEU A 396 20.55 10.09 -32.44
N ARG A 397 20.80 11.34 -32.05
CA ARG A 397 21.73 11.66 -30.97
C ARG A 397 21.25 11.07 -29.64
N LEU A 398 19.96 11.14 -29.37
CA LEU A 398 19.37 10.56 -28.16
C LEU A 398 19.45 9.04 -28.18
N LEU A 399 19.24 8.39 -29.33
CA LEU A 399 19.38 6.95 -29.49
C LEU A 399 20.83 6.49 -29.22
N GLY A 400 21.84 7.18 -29.79
CA GLY A 400 23.25 6.86 -29.51
C GLY A 400 23.65 7.13 -28.05
N GLY A 401 23.04 8.12 -27.41
CA GLY A 401 23.24 8.40 -25.98
C GLY A 401 22.65 7.35 -25.04
N MET A 402 21.80 6.43 -25.52
CA MET A 402 21.26 5.33 -24.70
C MET A 402 22.36 4.33 -24.32
N ASP A 403 23.27 4.02 -25.25
CA ASP A 403 24.40 3.11 -25.01
C ASP A 403 25.38 3.70 -23.99
N GLU A 404 25.68 5.00 -24.11
CA GLU A 404 26.51 5.75 -23.15
C GLU A 404 25.90 5.74 -21.75
N ALA A 405 24.56 5.83 -21.66
CA ALA A 405 23.81 5.76 -20.41
C ALA A 405 23.59 4.33 -19.88
N LYS A 406 24.09 3.29 -20.59
CA LYS A 406 23.87 1.86 -20.29
C LYS A 406 22.38 1.47 -20.26
N VAL A 407 21.56 2.16 -21.04
CA VAL A 407 20.14 1.84 -21.23
C VAL A 407 19.99 1.18 -22.59
N ASN A 408 19.65 -0.12 -22.63
CA ASN A 408 19.54 -0.81 -23.92
C ASN A 408 18.36 -0.25 -24.74
N PRO A 409 18.60 0.17 -26.00
CA PRO A 409 17.53 0.51 -26.93
C PRO A 409 16.56 -0.65 -27.13
N ASP A 410 15.27 -0.34 -27.30
CA ASP A 410 14.26 -1.33 -27.64
C ASP A 410 13.64 -1.06 -29.01
N VAL A 411 12.68 -1.92 -29.38
CA VAL A 411 11.92 -1.79 -30.64
C VAL A 411 11.31 -0.40 -30.78
N ILE A 412 10.83 0.19 -29.67
CA ILE A 412 10.15 1.48 -29.67
C ILE A 412 11.18 2.59 -29.94
N SER A 413 12.37 2.55 -29.32
CA SER A 413 13.46 3.50 -29.58
C SER A 413 13.85 3.54 -31.05
N TYR A 414 14.08 2.35 -31.64
CA TYR A 414 14.45 2.22 -33.05
C TYR A 414 13.32 2.62 -33.98
N THR A 415 12.09 2.15 -33.75
CA THR A 415 10.93 2.48 -34.60
C THR A 415 10.61 3.97 -34.58
N ALA A 416 10.70 4.62 -33.42
CA ALA A 416 10.50 6.06 -33.29
C ALA A 416 11.56 6.87 -34.05
N SER A 417 12.84 6.44 -33.96
CA SER A 417 13.95 7.07 -34.69
C SER A 417 13.84 6.88 -36.20
N ILE A 418 13.48 5.68 -36.65
CA ILE A 418 13.22 5.34 -38.06
C ILE A 418 12.07 6.19 -38.60
N SER A 419 10.94 6.27 -37.87
CA SER A 419 9.78 7.09 -38.25
C SER A 419 10.14 8.58 -38.32
N GLY A 420 10.97 9.08 -37.41
CA GLY A 420 11.50 10.43 -37.46
C GLY A 420 12.35 10.69 -38.72
N CYS A 421 13.23 9.75 -39.08
CA CYS A 421 14.05 9.83 -40.30
C CYS A 421 13.19 9.76 -41.58
N GLN A 422 12.16 8.92 -41.59
CA GLN A 422 11.20 8.80 -42.69
C GLN A 422 10.48 10.14 -42.94
N LYS A 423 9.96 10.77 -41.88
CA LYS A 423 9.25 12.06 -41.98
C LYS A 423 10.14 13.21 -42.41
N ALA A 424 11.45 13.08 -42.23
CA ALA A 424 12.45 14.04 -42.69
C ALA A 424 13.07 13.68 -44.04
N GLU A 425 12.49 12.70 -44.77
CA GLU A 425 12.92 12.21 -46.07
C GLU A 425 14.36 11.63 -46.09
N GLN A 426 14.91 11.29 -44.91
CA GLN A 426 16.25 10.70 -44.74
C GLN A 426 16.20 9.17 -44.79
N TRP A 427 15.77 8.61 -45.92
CA TRP A 427 15.58 7.16 -46.10
C TRP A 427 16.87 6.35 -45.89
N LYS A 428 18.04 6.89 -46.25
CA LYS A 428 19.35 6.23 -46.04
C LYS A 428 19.63 5.98 -44.56
N MET A 429 19.36 6.98 -43.71
CA MET A 429 19.53 6.86 -42.27
C MET A 429 18.50 5.89 -41.66
N ALA A 430 17.27 5.89 -42.17
CA ALA A 430 16.25 4.93 -41.75
C ALA A 430 16.67 3.46 -42.05
N LEU A 431 17.28 3.20 -43.21
CA LEU A 431 17.81 1.87 -43.54
C LEU A 431 19.00 1.47 -42.66
N LEU A 432 19.92 2.40 -42.39
CA LEU A 432 21.05 2.14 -41.49
C LEU A 432 20.59 1.78 -40.07
N LEU A 433 19.61 2.51 -39.54
CA LEU A 433 19.00 2.20 -38.25
C LEU A 433 18.29 0.84 -38.23
N PHE A 434 17.63 0.46 -39.33
CA PHE A 434 16.96 -0.83 -39.43
C PHE A 434 17.96 -2.00 -39.41
N ASN A 435 19.12 -1.83 -40.05
CA ASN A 435 20.20 -2.80 -39.97
C ASN A 435 20.85 -2.86 -38.58
N ALA A 436 21.08 -1.70 -37.94
CA ALA A 436 21.58 -1.64 -36.57
C ALA A 436 20.64 -2.36 -35.58
N MET A 437 19.32 -2.21 -35.75
CA MET A 437 18.31 -2.95 -34.97
C MET A 437 18.43 -4.47 -35.13
N HIS A 438 18.83 -4.95 -36.32
CA HIS A 438 19.09 -6.37 -36.58
C HIS A 438 20.38 -6.86 -35.91
N GLU A 439 21.44 -6.05 -35.94
CA GLU A 439 22.73 -6.35 -35.31
C GLU A 439 22.62 -6.43 -33.78
N ASP A 440 21.82 -5.55 -33.17
CA ASP A 440 21.54 -5.52 -31.73
C ASP A 440 20.57 -6.62 -31.25
N ARG A 441 20.14 -7.53 -32.15
CA ARG A 441 19.18 -8.61 -31.87
C ARG A 441 17.84 -8.14 -31.30
N VAL A 442 17.43 -6.92 -31.62
CA VAL A 442 16.13 -6.37 -31.20
C VAL A 442 15.03 -6.89 -32.14
N ALA A 443 13.97 -7.49 -31.58
CA ALA A 443 12.92 -8.14 -32.35
C ALA A 443 12.20 -7.19 -33.32
N GLN A 444 12.33 -7.44 -34.62
CA GLN A 444 11.68 -6.62 -35.66
C GLN A 444 10.16 -6.81 -35.63
N HIS A 445 9.42 -5.71 -35.71
CA HIS A 445 7.96 -5.73 -35.74
C HIS A 445 7.47 -5.23 -37.11
N ALA A 446 6.24 -5.60 -37.49
CA ALA A 446 5.64 -5.12 -38.73
C ALA A 446 5.67 -3.57 -38.86
N ALA A 447 5.62 -2.85 -37.73
CA ALA A 447 5.72 -1.40 -37.69
C ALA A 447 7.07 -0.84 -38.16
N SER A 448 8.20 -1.49 -37.83
CA SER A 448 9.53 -1.04 -38.28
C SER A 448 9.73 -1.35 -39.77
N TYR A 449 9.25 -2.50 -40.25
CA TYR A 449 9.20 -2.82 -41.67
C TYR A 449 8.33 -1.83 -42.47
N ASN A 450 7.12 -1.55 -42.00
CA ASN A 450 6.21 -0.62 -42.67
C ASN A 450 6.79 0.80 -42.75
N ALA A 451 7.44 1.28 -41.67
CA ALA A 451 8.08 2.60 -41.66
C ALA A 451 9.24 2.70 -42.67
N VAL A 452 10.05 1.64 -42.82
CA VAL A 452 11.14 1.58 -43.80
C VAL A 452 10.60 1.50 -45.24
N LEU A 453 9.59 0.65 -45.48
CA LEU A 453 8.97 0.48 -46.81
C LEU A 453 8.26 1.75 -47.28
N GLU A 454 7.53 2.42 -46.40
CA GLU A 454 6.85 3.69 -46.70
C GLU A 454 7.88 4.82 -46.96
N GLY A 455 8.99 4.84 -46.21
CA GLY A 455 10.12 5.75 -46.50
C GLY A 455 10.77 5.51 -47.85
N ALA A 456 10.99 4.25 -48.23
CA ALA A 456 11.53 3.89 -49.54
C ALA A 456 10.55 4.25 -50.68
N CYS A 457 9.25 4.00 -50.51
CA CYS A 457 8.23 4.35 -51.51
C CYS A 457 8.09 5.87 -51.71
N ASN A 458 8.10 6.66 -50.62
CA ASN A 458 8.04 8.12 -50.70
C ASN A 458 9.29 8.69 -51.40
N SER A 459 10.46 8.10 -51.16
CA SER A 459 11.69 8.49 -51.85
C SER A 459 11.65 8.18 -53.35
N ALA A 460 11.04 7.06 -53.75
CA ALA A 460 10.86 6.69 -55.16
C ALA A 460 9.87 7.62 -55.89
N GLN A 461 8.78 8.01 -55.22
CA GLN A 461 7.85 9.02 -55.72
C GLN A 461 8.48 10.42 -55.80
N GLY A 462 9.31 10.79 -54.82
CA GLY A 462 10.08 12.05 -54.84
C GLY A 462 11.10 12.10 -55.98
N TYR A 463 11.78 10.98 -56.26
CA TYR A 463 12.73 10.85 -57.37
C TYR A 463 12.04 10.91 -58.74
N ASP A 464 10.86 10.27 -58.89
CA ASP A 464 10.05 10.33 -60.11
C ASP A 464 9.45 11.75 -60.31
N ARG A 465 9.12 12.46 -59.22
CA ARG A 465 8.69 13.87 -59.27
C ARG A 465 9.83 14.80 -59.68
N TYR A 466 11.03 14.62 -59.12
CA TYR A 466 12.24 15.35 -59.47
C TYR A 466 12.64 15.16 -60.95
N LEU A 467 12.56 13.93 -61.46
CA LEU A 467 12.79 13.62 -62.88
C LEU A 467 11.77 14.30 -63.82
N ARG A 468 10.55 14.56 -63.35
CA ARG A 468 9.49 15.23 -64.15
C ARG A 468 9.50 16.75 -64.06
N THR A 469 9.92 17.35 -62.94
CA THR A 469 9.79 18.81 -62.70
C THR A 469 11.11 19.56 -62.60
N GLY A 470 12.25 18.87 -62.47
CA GLY A 470 13.59 19.47 -62.52
C GLY A 470 13.90 20.51 -61.43
N LYS A 471 13.09 20.59 -60.37
CA LYS A 471 13.34 21.44 -59.20
C LYS A 471 13.01 20.68 -57.93
N LEU A 472 13.93 20.78 -56.96
CA LEU A 472 13.79 20.35 -55.57
C LEU A 472 12.68 21.13 -54.87
#